data_AF-A0A1X2GHC4-F1
#
_entry.id   AF-A0A1X2GHC4-F1
#
_cell.length_a   1.000
_cell.length_b   1.000
_cell.length_c   1.000
_cell.angle_alpha   90.00
_cell.angle_beta   90.00
_cell.angle_gamma   90.00
#
_symmetry.space_group_name_H-M   'P 1'
#
loop_
_entity.id
_entity.type
_entity.pdbx_description
1 polymer ?
#
loop_
_entity_poly.entity_id
_entity_poly.type
_entity_poly.pdbx_seq_one_letter_code
_entity_poly.pdbx_strand_id
1 'polypeptide(L)'
;MSTTRRLSYPAPFSRLPIHGVSSRICWPSWILKQRSCRSSPMRSSKNHPRLGLYFWKTATQMHTIDLVYCEYCKRHQDAVTRLQELATRQEVQHFLQECAGQLQGKTQSWDLGSLLIKPVQRVLKYPLLLKELMMTTSMDHGDDEDLVQATSAIENVADHINEIKRRKDIVERIVNDKKKGDINVVHGLNKKISRKAQQIRQVAGLMATETTQDSTFDALYQRFEAQQQVVQQLIRDIQAWVRQIKDHFDTLLVLATTLDDVYGAFGGVRVRSMNQIKDFTSLASTFSMLMSRELDASVRGYIYGRIDDFLAVYDNPTQVINKRAQKLLDYDRWRDIKARGDVPDKVLQESADMYLSINAQLAEELPLFLDMTGQYLHLIIGDLARVQSKFYQQLIREWSKLTQLFKHPFVPHTSNNSSPQAVFDPIVMEYHRHFDRYVDLLVSDITILQPVHSESASLDDTSS
;
A
#
# COMPACT_ATOMS: atom_id res chain seq x y z
N MET A 1 -63.57 30.62 -5.32
CA MET A 1 -63.42 29.27 -5.91
C MET A 1 -62.18 29.28 -6.78
N SER A 2 -61.17 28.56 -6.31
CA SER A 2 -59.77 28.55 -6.70
C SER A 2 -59.49 27.55 -7.82
N THR A 3 -58.88 28.01 -8.92
CA THR A 3 -58.39 27.15 -10.00
C THR A 3 -56.87 27.06 -9.91
N THR A 4 -56.40 26.07 -9.16
CA THR A 4 -54.97 25.78 -8.94
C THR A 4 -54.39 25.12 -10.19
N ARG A 5 -53.56 25.84 -10.95
CA ARG A 5 -52.73 25.24 -12.01
C ARG A 5 -51.57 24.48 -11.38
N ARG A 6 -51.49 23.18 -11.69
CA ARG A 6 -50.35 22.30 -11.43
C ARG A 6 -49.09 22.88 -12.08
N LEU A 7 -48.05 23.11 -11.28
CA LEU A 7 -46.68 23.26 -11.77
C LEU A 7 -45.99 21.89 -11.66
N SER A 8 -45.69 21.34 -12.83
CA SER A 8 -44.90 20.13 -13.04
C SER A 8 -43.46 20.38 -12.58
N TYR A 9 -42.94 19.54 -11.68
CA TYR A 9 -41.53 19.55 -11.29
C TYR A 9 -40.66 19.05 -12.45
N PRO A 10 -39.54 19.72 -12.80
CA PRO A 10 -38.54 19.12 -13.67
C PRO A 10 -37.68 18.11 -12.89
N ALA A 11 -37.30 17.05 -13.60
CA ALA A 11 -36.56 15.86 -13.17
C ALA A 11 -35.18 16.16 -12.51
N PRO A 12 -34.59 15.20 -11.75
CA PRO A 12 -33.38 15.43 -10.98
C PRO A 12 -32.14 15.59 -11.86
N PHE A 13 -31.38 16.64 -11.59
CA PHE A 13 -30.04 16.92 -12.12
C PHE A 13 -29.10 15.75 -11.83
N SER A 14 -29.06 14.81 -12.75
CA SER A 14 -28.04 13.78 -12.87
C SER A 14 -27.16 14.15 -14.05
N ARG A 15 -25.83 14.14 -13.83
CA ARG A 15 -24.74 14.43 -14.78
C ARG A 15 -24.42 15.91 -15.00
N LEU A 16 -23.60 16.48 -14.11
CA LEU A 16 -22.60 17.44 -14.53
C LEU A 16 -21.29 16.66 -14.80
N PRO A 17 -20.78 16.62 -16.04
CA PRO A 17 -19.54 15.95 -16.34
C PRO A 17 -18.37 16.74 -15.75
N ILE A 18 -17.49 16.08 -14.99
CA ILE A 18 -16.22 16.63 -14.49
C ILE A 18 -15.16 16.56 -15.62
N HIS A 19 -15.56 16.92 -16.84
CA HIS A 19 -14.66 16.97 -17.99
C HIS A 19 -14.82 18.34 -18.64
N GLY A 20 -13.77 19.16 -18.51
CA GLY A 20 -13.62 20.41 -19.25
C GLY A 20 -13.42 21.64 -18.38
N VAL A 21 -12.31 21.72 -17.64
CA VAL A 21 -11.61 23.01 -17.49
C VAL A 21 -10.20 22.79 -18.01
N SER A 22 -10.09 22.94 -19.33
CA SER A 22 -8.83 22.90 -20.05
C SER A 22 -8.06 24.17 -19.72
N SER A 23 -6.81 23.98 -19.27
CA SER A 23 -5.61 24.74 -19.64
C SER A 23 -5.63 26.27 -19.52
N ARG A 24 -4.79 26.77 -18.61
CA ARG A 24 -4.23 28.13 -18.57
C ARG A 24 -5.27 29.25 -18.38
N ILE A 25 -5.57 29.51 -17.12
CA ILE A 25 -6.06 30.83 -16.69
C ILE A 25 -4.84 31.76 -16.63
N CYS A 26 -4.32 32.14 -17.79
CA CYS A 26 -3.53 33.35 -17.91
C CYS A 26 -4.52 34.43 -18.35
N TRP A 27 -5.16 35.11 -17.39
CA TRP A 27 -6.10 36.19 -17.71
C TRP A 27 -5.43 37.56 -17.65
N PRO A 28 -5.88 38.48 -18.52
CA PRO A 28 -5.13 39.62 -19.02
C PRO A 28 -5.32 40.86 -18.13
N SER A 29 -4.46 41.84 -18.35
CA SER A 29 -4.42 43.18 -17.75
C SER A 29 -5.76 43.97 -17.73
N TRP A 30 -6.82 43.49 -18.40
CA TRP A 30 -8.14 44.14 -18.41
C TRP A 30 -8.91 44.02 -17.08
N ILE A 31 -8.66 42.98 -16.26
CA ILE A 31 -9.33 42.83 -14.94
C ILE A 31 -8.91 43.94 -13.97
N LEU A 32 -7.61 44.28 -13.95
CA LEU A 32 -7.10 45.45 -13.21
C LEU A 32 -7.65 46.76 -13.80
N LYS A 33 -7.85 46.81 -15.12
CA LYS A 33 -8.37 47.99 -15.84
C LYS A 33 -9.83 48.30 -15.51
N GLN A 34 -10.67 47.30 -15.20
CA GLN A 34 -12.06 47.53 -14.79
C GLN A 34 -12.20 48.09 -13.37
N ARG A 35 -11.28 47.77 -12.45
CA ARG A 35 -11.27 48.33 -11.09
C ARG A 35 -10.92 49.83 -11.08
N SER A 36 -10.08 50.29 -12.01
CA SER A 36 -9.69 51.71 -12.14
C SER A 36 -10.86 52.67 -12.42
N CYS A 37 -12.01 52.17 -12.90
CA CYS A 37 -13.16 53.02 -13.24
C CYS A 37 -14.20 53.15 -12.10
N ARG A 38 -14.01 52.50 -10.94
CA ARG A 38 -14.98 52.45 -9.83
C ARG A 38 -14.57 53.21 -8.56
N SER A 39 -13.52 54.02 -8.59
CA SER A 39 -13.02 54.74 -7.42
C SER A 39 -13.93 55.92 -7.04
N SER A 40 -14.82 55.70 -6.07
CA SER A 40 -15.39 56.77 -5.25
C SER A 40 -14.57 56.88 -3.96
N PRO A 41 -14.11 58.07 -3.55
CA PRO A 41 -13.29 58.22 -2.35
C PRO A 41 -14.16 57.99 -1.10
N MET A 42 -14.01 56.83 -0.47
CA MET A 42 -14.67 56.50 0.79
C MET A 42 -13.79 56.98 1.94
N ARG A 43 -14.34 57.83 2.82
CA ARG A 43 -13.63 58.35 4.02
C ARG A 43 -13.09 57.19 4.85
N SER A 44 -11.77 57.14 5.05
CA SER A 44 -11.12 56.11 5.86
C SER A 44 -11.53 56.22 7.33
N SER A 45 -12.50 55.42 7.76
CA SER A 45 -12.74 55.16 9.18
C SER A 45 -11.73 54.11 9.65
N LYS A 46 -10.93 54.45 10.67
CA LYS A 46 -9.80 53.64 11.17
C LYS A 46 -10.19 52.29 11.81
N ASN A 47 -11.47 51.91 11.82
CA ASN A 47 -12.00 50.76 12.59
C ASN A 47 -12.83 49.73 11.78
N HIS A 48 -12.71 49.66 10.45
CA HIS A 48 -13.38 48.58 9.71
C HIS A 48 -12.65 47.23 9.88
N PRO A 49 -13.38 46.13 10.19
CA PRO A 49 -12.78 44.80 10.29
C PRO A 49 -12.16 44.41 8.93
N ARG A 50 -10.88 44.05 8.96
CA ARG A 50 -10.10 43.60 7.79
C ARG A 50 -10.29 42.10 7.63
N LEU A 51 -11.17 41.70 6.73
CA LEU A 51 -11.53 40.29 6.50
C LEU A 51 -10.41 39.56 5.77
N GLY A 52 -9.78 40.21 4.80
CA GLY A 52 -8.61 39.72 4.09
C GLY A 52 -7.49 39.34 5.05
N LEU A 53 -7.24 40.15 6.08
CA LEU A 53 -6.26 39.84 7.12
C LEU A 53 -6.53 38.48 7.80
N TYR A 54 -7.79 38.11 8.06
CA TYR A 54 -8.12 36.79 8.65
C TYR A 54 -7.86 35.64 7.67
N PHE A 55 -8.12 35.83 6.38
CA PHE A 55 -7.84 34.81 5.37
C PHE A 55 -6.34 34.69 5.05
N TRP A 56 -5.59 35.80 5.13
CA TRP A 56 -4.16 35.87 4.79
C TRP A 56 -3.22 35.59 5.96
N LYS A 57 -3.37 36.27 7.12
CA LYS A 57 -2.52 36.03 8.32
C LYS A 57 -2.66 34.61 8.85
N THR A 58 -3.69 33.89 8.41
CA THR A 58 -3.80 32.45 8.65
C THR A 58 -3.29 31.66 7.44
N ALA A 59 -2.05 31.90 7.02
CA ALA A 59 -1.34 31.06 6.05
C ALA A 59 -1.37 29.56 6.45
N THR A 60 -1.39 29.29 7.75
CA THR A 60 -1.65 27.97 8.35
C THR A 60 -3.02 27.39 7.97
N GLN A 61 -4.07 28.21 7.86
CA GLN A 61 -5.39 27.74 7.41
C GLN A 61 -5.39 27.37 5.93
N MET A 62 -4.72 28.11 5.04
CA MET A 62 -4.67 27.74 3.61
C MET A 62 -3.96 26.41 3.39
N HIS A 63 -2.82 26.20 4.08
CA HIS A 63 -2.15 24.90 4.07
C HIS A 63 -3.01 23.79 4.68
N THR A 64 -3.73 24.07 5.77
CA THR A 64 -4.65 23.10 6.38
C THR A 64 -5.82 22.75 5.45
N ILE A 65 -6.39 23.75 4.78
CA ILE A 65 -7.45 23.56 3.77
C ILE A 65 -6.91 22.68 2.65
N ASP A 66 -5.71 22.97 2.14
CA ASP A 66 -5.06 22.17 1.11
C ASP A 66 -4.93 20.70 1.55
N LEU A 67 -4.26 20.44 2.67
CA LEU A 67 -4.05 19.08 3.18
C LEU A 67 -5.35 18.29 3.37
N VAL A 68 -6.34 18.91 4.04
CA VAL A 68 -7.60 18.23 4.39
C VAL A 68 -8.48 18.00 3.16
N TYR A 69 -8.65 19.02 2.31
CA TYR A 69 -9.51 18.89 1.13
C TYR A 69 -8.84 18.08 0.02
N CYS A 70 -7.53 18.12 -0.11
CA CYS A 70 -6.80 17.26 -1.04
C CYS A 70 -7.07 15.78 -0.70
N GLU A 71 -6.83 15.37 0.54
CA GLU A 71 -7.02 13.98 0.95
C GLU A 71 -8.48 13.54 0.82
N TYR A 72 -9.42 14.42 1.22
CA TYR A 72 -10.84 14.15 1.07
C TYR A 72 -11.27 14.00 -0.39
N CYS A 73 -10.89 14.95 -1.26
CA CYS A 73 -11.24 14.92 -2.68
C CYS A 73 -10.60 13.73 -3.39
N LYS A 74 -9.36 13.37 -3.02
CA LYS A 74 -8.66 12.18 -3.52
C LYS A 74 -9.45 10.90 -3.22
N ARG A 75 -9.99 10.75 -1.99
CA ARG A 75 -10.71 9.52 -1.55
C ARG A 75 -12.22 9.56 -1.74
N HIS A 76 -12.80 10.69 -2.11
CA HIS A 76 -14.26 10.87 -2.17
C HIS A 76 -14.94 9.81 -3.07
N GLN A 77 -14.37 9.55 -4.25
CA GLN A 77 -14.94 8.56 -5.17
C GLN A 77 -14.92 7.15 -4.58
N ASP A 78 -13.82 6.77 -3.91
CA ASP A 78 -13.67 5.47 -3.24
C ASP A 78 -14.70 5.33 -2.12
N ALA A 79 -14.90 6.39 -1.33
CA ALA A 79 -15.91 6.42 -0.27
C ALA A 79 -17.35 6.27 -0.81
N VAL A 80 -17.66 6.90 -1.95
CA VAL A 80 -18.96 6.76 -2.61
C VAL A 80 -19.16 5.33 -3.14
N THR A 81 -18.16 4.76 -3.80
CA THR A 81 -18.21 3.36 -4.26
C THR A 81 -18.41 2.42 -3.09
N ARG A 82 -17.67 2.63 -1.99
CA ARG A 82 -17.81 1.83 -0.77
C ARG A 82 -19.19 1.94 -0.14
N LEU A 83 -19.77 3.14 -0.13
CA LEU A 83 -21.14 3.35 0.33
C LEU A 83 -22.14 2.59 -0.54
N GLN A 84 -21.98 2.61 -1.87
CA GLN A 84 -22.84 1.86 -2.79
C GLN A 84 -22.77 0.35 -2.56
N GLU A 85 -21.55 -0.19 -2.38
CA GLU A 85 -21.35 -1.60 -2.02
C GLU A 85 -22.04 -1.96 -0.71
N LEU A 86 -21.83 -1.16 0.34
CA LEU A 86 -22.40 -1.42 1.66
C LEU A 86 -23.92 -1.29 1.65
N ALA A 87 -24.45 -0.34 0.88
CA ALA A 87 -25.89 -0.15 0.70
C ALA A 87 -26.57 -1.32 -0.01
N THR A 88 -25.85 -2.35 -0.49
CA THR A 88 -26.48 -3.60 -0.95
C THR A 88 -26.90 -4.51 0.21
N ARG A 89 -26.36 -4.30 1.42
CA ARG A 89 -26.65 -5.11 2.61
C ARG A 89 -27.88 -4.55 3.32
N GLN A 90 -28.85 -5.42 3.60
CA GLN A 90 -30.14 -5.02 4.18
C GLN A 90 -30.00 -4.33 5.55
N GLU A 91 -29.10 -4.79 6.40
CA GLU A 91 -28.79 -4.19 7.70
C GLU A 91 -28.33 -2.73 7.57
N VAL A 92 -27.45 -2.47 6.60
CA VAL A 92 -26.93 -1.12 6.33
C VAL A 92 -28.02 -0.22 5.75
N GLN A 93 -28.86 -0.75 4.85
CA GLN A 93 -30.00 0.00 4.32
C GLN A 93 -30.95 0.44 5.43
N HIS A 94 -31.27 -0.47 6.36
CA HIS A 94 -32.13 -0.17 7.50
C HIS A 94 -31.51 0.93 8.38
N PHE A 95 -30.24 0.79 8.75
CA PHE A 95 -29.51 1.80 9.52
C PHE A 95 -29.51 3.17 8.85
N LEU A 96 -29.24 3.23 7.54
CA LEU A 96 -29.24 4.48 6.79
C LEU A 96 -30.63 5.12 6.73
N GLN A 97 -31.70 4.31 6.62
CA GLN A 97 -33.08 4.79 6.66
C GLN A 97 -33.47 5.33 8.05
N GLU A 98 -33.06 4.67 9.13
CA GLU A 98 -33.26 5.17 10.50
C GLU A 98 -32.55 6.50 10.70
N CYS A 99 -31.29 6.62 10.29
CA CYS A 99 -30.55 7.87 10.33
C CYS A 99 -31.25 8.97 9.52
N ALA A 100 -31.74 8.66 8.31
CA ALA A 100 -32.48 9.61 7.48
C ALA A 100 -33.77 10.08 8.16
N GLY A 101 -34.51 9.17 8.82
CA GLY A 101 -35.70 9.50 9.60
C GLY A 101 -35.40 10.44 10.78
N GLN A 102 -34.32 10.20 11.52
CA GLN A 102 -33.90 11.07 12.64
C GLN A 102 -33.45 12.47 12.20
N LEU A 103 -32.95 12.59 10.97
CA LEU A 103 -32.45 13.83 10.38
C LEU A 103 -33.55 14.61 9.62
N GLN A 104 -34.73 14.01 9.43
CA GLN A 104 -35.85 14.64 8.74
C GLN A 104 -36.24 15.95 9.43
N GLY A 105 -36.25 17.05 8.68
CA GLY A 105 -36.53 18.40 9.18
C GLY A 105 -35.34 19.15 9.79
N LYS A 106 -34.20 18.49 10.06
CA LYS A 106 -32.96 19.13 10.54
C LYS A 106 -32.00 19.53 9.41
N THR A 107 -32.10 18.86 8.28
CA THR A 107 -31.24 19.10 7.11
C THR A 107 -32.04 18.95 5.82
N GLN A 108 -31.59 19.66 4.78
CA GLN A 108 -32.09 19.55 3.40
C GLN A 108 -31.40 18.42 2.61
N SER A 109 -30.56 17.61 3.28
CA SER A 109 -29.78 16.55 2.63
C SER A 109 -30.47 15.21 2.84
N TRP A 110 -30.81 14.54 1.75
CA TRP A 110 -31.76 13.42 1.74
C TRP A 110 -31.10 12.05 1.98
N ASP A 111 -29.78 11.96 1.79
CA ASP A 111 -29.02 10.73 1.94
C ASP A 111 -27.54 11.01 2.30
N LEU A 112 -26.82 9.99 2.76
CA LEU A 112 -25.40 10.12 3.12
C LEU A 112 -24.54 10.51 1.91
N GLY A 113 -24.87 10.04 0.70
CA GLY A 113 -24.17 10.40 -0.53
C GLY A 113 -24.20 11.90 -0.81
N SER A 114 -25.36 12.55 -0.68
CA SER A 114 -25.50 14.01 -0.85
C SER A 114 -24.81 14.83 0.23
N LEU A 115 -24.53 14.25 1.40
CA LEU A 115 -23.69 14.89 2.42
C LEU A 115 -22.20 14.81 2.06
N LEU A 116 -21.74 13.64 1.58
CA LEU A 116 -20.34 13.40 1.25
C LEU A 116 -19.83 14.26 0.08
N ILE A 117 -20.70 14.71 -0.82
CA ILE A 117 -20.28 15.59 -1.94
C ILE A 117 -20.09 17.05 -1.49
N LYS A 118 -20.64 17.47 -0.34
CA LYS A 118 -20.62 18.88 0.09
C LYS A 118 -19.21 19.45 0.26
N PRO A 119 -18.22 18.76 0.86
CA PRO A 119 -16.86 19.29 0.95
C PRO A 119 -16.25 19.53 -0.44
N VAL A 120 -16.43 18.59 -1.37
CA VAL A 120 -15.98 18.75 -2.77
C VAL A 120 -16.62 19.98 -3.43
N GLN A 121 -17.90 20.23 -3.15
CA GLN A 121 -18.59 21.44 -3.65
C GLN A 121 -18.15 22.71 -2.91
N ARG A 122 -17.80 22.62 -1.63
CA ARG A 122 -17.47 23.77 -0.77
C ARG A 122 -16.12 24.35 -1.11
N VAL A 123 -15.11 23.51 -1.36
CA VAL A 123 -13.76 23.98 -1.68
C VAL A 123 -13.73 24.83 -2.96
N LEU A 124 -14.58 24.50 -3.94
CA LEU A 124 -14.73 25.24 -5.19
C LEU A 124 -15.40 26.62 -5.01
N LYS A 125 -16.06 26.87 -3.87
CA LYS A 125 -16.75 28.16 -3.61
C LYS A 125 -15.83 29.20 -3.00
N TYR A 126 -14.78 28.81 -2.27
CA TYR A 126 -13.89 29.78 -1.62
C TYR A 126 -13.19 30.73 -2.60
N PRO A 127 -12.66 30.28 -3.76
CA PRO A 127 -12.11 31.18 -4.77
C PRO A 127 -13.14 32.19 -5.30
N LEU A 128 -14.38 31.74 -5.53
CA LEU A 128 -15.46 32.58 -6.05
C LEU A 128 -15.83 33.70 -5.06
N LEU A 129 -15.98 33.34 -3.77
CA LEU A 129 -16.35 34.27 -2.71
C LEU A 129 -15.25 35.29 -2.45
N LEU A 130 -13.99 34.85 -2.36
CA LEU A 130 -12.85 35.75 -2.14
C LEU A 130 -12.64 36.70 -3.31
N LYS A 131 -12.83 36.21 -4.54
CA LYS A 131 -12.78 37.05 -5.74
C LYS A 131 -13.90 38.10 -5.77
N GLU A 132 -15.12 37.74 -5.39
CA GLU A 132 -16.23 38.71 -5.34
C GLU A 132 -15.99 39.76 -4.24
N LEU A 133 -15.47 39.34 -3.09
CA LEU A 133 -15.13 40.25 -1.99
C LEU A 133 -13.96 41.17 -2.37
N MET A 134 -12.96 40.66 -3.07
CA MET A 134 -11.91 41.46 -3.70
C MET A 134 -12.52 42.47 -4.68
N MET A 135 -13.32 42.05 -5.66
CA MET A 135 -13.90 42.94 -6.68
C MET A 135 -14.80 44.06 -6.11
N THR A 136 -15.40 43.84 -4.95
CA THR A 136 -16.27 44.81 -4.26
C THR A 136 -15.53 45.70 -3.26
N THR A 137 -14.27 45.39 -2.94
CA THR A 137 -13.38 46.20 -2.08
C THR A 137 -12.61 47.23 -2.91
N SER A 138 -12.56 48.47 -2.43
CA SER A 138 -11.79 49.55 -3.08
C SER A 138 -10.28 49.28 -2.99
N MET A 139 -9.51 49.65 -4.02
CA MET A 139 -8.05 49.50 -4.01
C MET A 139 -7.37 50.35 -2.91
N ASP A 140 -8.00 51.45 -2.49
CA ASP A 140 -7.50 52.30 -1.40
C ASP A 140 -7.82 51.73 0.00
N HIS A 141 -8.55 50.61 0.07
CA HIS A 141 -8.90 49.98 1.33
C HIS A 141 -7.73 49.14 1.85
N GLY A 142 -7.42 49.25 3.15
CA GLY A 142 -6.32 48.51 3.78
C GLY A 142 -6.49 46.98 3.91
N ASP A 143 -7.43 46.40 3.16
CA ASP A 143 -7.70 44.96 3.05
C ASP A 143 -7.51 44.45 1.60
N ASP A 144 -7.32 45.36 0.62
CA ASP A 144 -7.19 44.98 -0.80
C ASP A 144 -6.00 44.05 -1.05
N GLU A 145 -4.84 44.38 -0.50
CA GLU A 145 -3.62 43.57 -0.63
C GLU A 145 -3.80 42.18 -0.01
N ASP A 146 -4.33 42.11 1.22
CA ASP A 146 -4.57 40.84 1.92
C ASP A 146 -5.59 39.97 1.15
N LEU A 147 -6.60 40.58 0.51
CA LEU A 147 -7.60 39.87 -0.30
C LEU A 147 -7.05 39.36 -1.61
N VAL A 148 -6.17 40.11 -2.27
CA VAL A 148 -5.46 39.66 -3.48
C VAL A 148 -4.62 38.43 -3.14
N GLN A 149 -3.87 38.48 -2.05
CA GLN A 149 -3.02 37.36 -1.62
C GLN A 149 -3.84 36.14 -1.19
N ALA A 150 -4.91 36.32 -0.40
CA ALA A 150 -5.81 35.24 -0.01
C ALA A 150 -6.52 34.59 -1.21
N THR A 151 -6.94 35.39 -2.19
CA THR A 151 -7.56 34.89 -3.43
C THR A 151 -6.58 34.05 -4.23
N SER A 152 -5.35 34.55 -4.43
CA SER A 152 -4.32 33.79 -5.13
C SER A 152 -3.97 32.49 -4.40
N ALA A 153 -3.87 32.52 -3.07
CA ALA A 153 -3.58 31.33 -2.27
C ALA A 153 -4.65 30.24 -2.41
N ILE A 154 -5.94 30.59 -2.32
CA ILE A 154 -7.02 29.60 -2.45
C ILE A 154 -7.17 29.09 -3.90
N GLU A 155 -6.85 29.91 -4.91
CA GLU A 155 -6.79 29.48 -6.30
C GLU A 155 -5.71 28.42 -6.50
N ASN A 156 -4.52 28.62 -5.91
CA ASN A 156 -3.45 27.61 -5.93
C ASN A 156 -3.87 26.30 -5.26
N VAL A 157 -4.61 26.36 -4.14
CA VAL A 157 -5.16 25.16 -3.48
C VAL A 157 -6.15 24.44 -4.39
N ALA A 158 -7.05 25.17 -5.05
CA ALA A 158 -8.02 24.57 -5.97
C ALA A 158 -7.33 23.90 -7.16
N ASP A 159 -6.31 24.54 -7.73
CA ASP A 159 -5.51 23.99 -8.82
C ASP A 159 -4.74 22.74 -8.39
N HIS A 160 -4.17 22.75 -7.18
CA HIS A 160 -3.48 21.60 -6.61
C HIS A 160 -4.40 20.39 -6.42
N ILE A 161 -5.59 20.58 -5.82
CA ILE A 161 -6.60 19.53 -5.65
C ILE A 161 -7.02 18.96 -7.02
N ASN A 162 -7.21 19.83 -8.02
CA ASN A 162 -7.60 19.40 -9.36
C ASN A 162 -6.48 18.59 -10.04
N GLU A 163 -5.22 18.98 -9.88
CA GLU A 163 -4.08 18.25 -10.40
C GLU A 163 -3.94 16.87 -9.75
N ILE A 164 -4.07 16.76 -8.42
CA ILE A 164 -4.03 15.47 -7.72
C ILE A 164 -5.14 14.54 -8.19
N LYS A 165 -6.36 15.08 -8.34
CA LYS A 165 -7.48 14.31 -8.90
C LYS A 165 -7.19 13.84 -10.32
N ARG A 166 -6.66 14.72 -11.17
CA ARG A 166 -6.28 14.39 -12.55
C ARG A 166 -5.23 13.27 -12.58
N ARG A 167 -4.19 13.32 -11.74
CA ARG A 167 -3.16 12.27 -11.67
C ARG A 167 -3.74 10.94 -11.21
N LYS A 168 -4.59 10.94 -10.18
CA LYS A 168 -5.31 9.74 -9.72
C LYS A 168 -6.15 9.12 -10.83
N ASP A 169 -6.95 9.93 -11.54
CA ASP A 169 -7.77 9.46 -12.67
C ASP A 169 -6.92 8.85 -13.80
N ILE A 170 -5.73 9.43 -14.08
CA ILE A 170 -4.80 8.89 -15.08
C ILE A 170 -4.32 7.49 -14.64
N VAL A 171 -3.91 7.32 -13.39
CA VAL A 171 -3.46 6.03 -12.85
C VAL A 171 -4.57 5.00 -12.89
N GLU A 172 -5.78 5.35 -12.46
CA GLU A 172 -6.93 4.44 -12.48
C GLU A 172 -7.25 3.96 -13.90
N ARG A 173 -7.15 4.84 -14.90
CA ARG A 173 -7.32 4.42 -16.31
C ARG A 173 -6.24 3.44 -16.74
N ILE A 174 -4.98 3.72 -16.41
CA ILE A 174 -3.85 2.83 -16.77
C ILE A 174 -4.04 1.43 -16.17
N VAL A 175 -4.46 1.36 -14.90
CA VAL A 175 -4.67 0.09 -14.19
C VAL A 175 -5.91 -0.65 -14.70
N ASN A 176 -7.00 0.07 -15.00
CA ASN A 176 -8.24 -0.55 -15.46
C ASN A 176 -8.21 -0.98 -16.94
N ASP A 177 -7.34 -0.39 -17.78
CA ASP A 177 -7.19 -0.77 -19.19
C ASP A 177 -6.76 -2.24 -19.38
N LYS A 178 -6.05 -2.86 -18.41
CA LYS A 178 -5.70 -4.30 -18.42
C LYS A 178 -6.94 -5.21 -18.32
N LYS A 179 -8.01 -4.77 -17.65
CA LYS A 179 -9.26 -5.54 -17.49
C LYS A 179 -10.13 -5.59 -18.76
N LYS A 180 -9.83 -4.77 -19.77
CA LYS A 180 -10.61 -4.61 -21.01
C LYS A 180 -9.87 -5.10 -22.27
N GLY A 181 -8.85 -5.93 -22.14
CA GLY A 181 -7.99 -6.37 -23.24
C GLY A 181 -8.66 -7.26 -24.30
N ASP A 182 -9.60 -6.71 -25.06
CA ASP A 182 -9.74 -6.90 -26.51
C ASP A 182 -10.54 -5.72 -27.09
N ILE A 183 -10.17 -5.29 -28.31
CA ILE A 183 -10.75 -4.17 -29.11
C ILE A 183 -10.06 -2.79 -28.91
N ASN A 184 -8.96 -2.57 -29.65
CA ASN A 184 -8.79 -1.42 -30.57
C ASN A 184 -7.41 -1.44 -31.25
N VAL A 185 -7.27 -2.21 -32.33
CA VAL A 185 -5.98 -2.49 -33.00
C VAL A 185 -5.56 -1.42 -34.02
N VAL A 186 -6.43 -0.50 -34.45
CA VAL A 186 -6.12 0.33 -35.63
C VAL A 186 -5.38 1.65 -35.32
N HIS A 187 -5.39 2.14 -34.07
CA HIS A 187 -4.68 3.41 -33.71
C HIS A 187 -3.33 3.21 -32.98
N GLY A 188 -2.97 1.97 -32.63
CA GLY A 188 -1.75 1.64 -31.88
C GLY A 188 -0.47 1.48 -32.70
N LEU A 189 -0.58 1.34 -34.03
CA LEU A 189 0.55 1.02 -34.91
C LEU A 189 1.51 2.22 -35.11
N ASN A 190 0.98 3.43 -35.35
CA ASN A 190 1.81 4.64 -35.52
C ASN A 190 2.62 5.01 -34.26
N LYS A 191 2.06 4.78 -33.06
CA LYS A 191 2.72 5.10 -31.78
C LYS A 191 3.88 4.14 -31.45
N LYS A 192 3.83 2.88 -31.89
CA LYS A 192 4.93 1.92 -31.68
C LYS A 192 6.09 2.17 -32.65
N ILE A 193 5.80 2.55 -33.89
CA ILE A 193 6.81 2.85 -34.92
C ILE A 193 7.61 4.11 -34.53
N SER A 194 6.92 5.17 -34.08
CA SER A 194 7.59 6.41 -33.66
C SER A 194 8.53 6.22 -32.46
N ARG A 195 8.19 5.35 -31.51
CA ARG A 195 9.03 5.08 -30.32
C ARG A 195 10.30 4.31 -30.65
N LYS A 196 10.22 3.34 -31.58
CA LYS A 196 11.40 2.62 -32.09
C LYS A 196 12.33 3.53 -32.90
N ALA A 197 11.76 4.42 -33.72
CA ALA A 197 12.56 5.41 -34.47
C ALA A 197 13.30 6.39 -33.53
N GLN A 198 12.69 6.75 -32.39
CA GLN A 198 13.30 7.56 -31.36
C GLN A 198 14.48 6.85 -30.67
N GLN A 199 14.30 5.59 -30.25
CA GLN A 199 15.38 4.79 -29.65
C GLN A 199 16.60 4.68 -30.59
N ILE A 200 16.37 4.54 -31.90
CA ILE A 200 17.45 4.51 -32.90
C ILE A 200 18.18 5.87 -32.96
N ARG A 201 17.46 7.00 -32.92
CA ARG A 201 18.07 8.34 -32.90
C ARG A 201 18.85 8.63 -31.61
N GLN A 202 18.36 8.11 -30.48
CA GLN A 202 19.01 8.21 -29.17
C GLN A 202 20.35 7.45 -29.17
N VAL A 203 20.35 6.20 -29.63
CA VAL A 203 21.57 5.37 -29.72
C VAL A 203 22.56 5.91 -30.76
N ALA A 204 22.07 6.59 -31.80
CA ALA A 204 22.90 7.21 -32.82
C ALA A 204 23.45 8.62 -32.46
N GLY A 205 23.14 9.16 -31.27
CA GLY A 205 23.63 10.47 -30.82
C GLY A 205 23.05 11.67 -31.59
N LEU A 206 21.88 11.52 -32.23
CA LEU A 206 21.26 12.54 -33.09
C LEU A 206 20.21 13.41 -32.38
N MET A 207 20.15 13.36 -31.04
CA MET A 207 19.28 14.19 -30.21
C MET A 207 19.96 15.52 -29.90
N ALA A 208 19.26 16.64 -30.06
CA ALA A 208 19.75 17.97 -29.72
C ALA A 208 19.69 18.25 -28.20
N THR A 209 18.89 17.47 -27.46
CA THR A 209 18.85 17.48 -26.00
C THR A 209 19.35 16.17 -25.43
N GLU A 210 20.10 16.24 -24.32
CA GLU A 210 20.45 15.06 -23.54
C GLU A 210 19.20 14.34 -23.01
N THR A 211 19.30 13.01 -22.94
CA THR A 211 18.24 12.12 -22.47
C THR A 211 17.89 12.44 -21.03
N THR A 212 16.60 12.39 -20.68
CA THR A 212 16.18 12.64 -19.30
C THR A 212 16.77 11.58 -18.37
N GLN A 213 17.64 12.01 -17.44
CA GLN A 213 18.16 11.18 -16.36
C GLN A 213 17.37 11.48 -15.09
N ASP A 214 16.78 10.46 -14.48
CA ASP A 214 15.99 10.59 -13.25
C ASP A 214 16.56 9.64 -12.19
N SER A 215 17.73 10.02 -11.66
CA SER A 215 18.48 9.21 -10.69
C SER A 215 17.68 8.86 -9.44
N THR A 216 16.80 9.77 -9.00
CA THR A 216 15.90 9.54 -7.86
C THR A 216 14.88 8.45 -8.18
N PHE A 217 14.21 8.52 -9.33
CA PHE A 217 13.30 7.46 -9.76
C PHE A 217 14.04 6.14 -9.97
N ASP A 218 15.23 6.17 -10.57
CA ASP A 218 16.01 4.97 -10.86
C ASP A 218 16.38 4.23 -9.57
N ALA A 219 16.77 4.95 -8.51
CA ALA A 219 17.02 4.37 -7.19
C ALA A 219 15.76 3.74 -6.58
N LEU A 220 14.60 4.40 -6.70
CA LEU A 220 13.32 3.85 -6.24
C LEU A 220 12.90 2.61 -7.04
N TYR A 221 13.12 2.62 -8.35
CA TYR A 221 12.82 1.50 -9.24
C TYR A 221 13.72 0.29 -8.94
N GLN A 222 15.02 0.51 -8.71
CA GLN A 222 15.93 -0.56 -8.27
C GLN A 222 15.47 -1.19 -6.96
N ARG A 223 15.04 -0.38 -5.98
CA ARG A 223 14.50 -0.88 -4.71
C ARG A 223 13.19 -1.66 -4.91
N PHE A 224 12.34 -1.22 -5.83
CA PHE A 224 11.10 -1.90 -6.21
C PHE A 224 11.37 -3.30 -6.80
N GLU A 225 12.30 -3.41 -7.74
CA GLU A 225 12.71 -4.70 -8.32
C GLU A 225 13.39 -5.61 -7.27
N ALA A 226 14.27 -5.03 -6.46
CA ALA A 226 15.00 -5.77 -5.42
C ALA A 226 14.04 -6.42 -4.40
N GLN A 227 13.01 -5.71 -3.92
CA GLN A 227 12.03 -6.28 -2.99
C GLN A 227 11.30 -7.51 -3.59
N GLN A 228 10.88 -7.43 -4.86
CA GLN A 228 10.24 -8.57 -5.53
C GLN A 228 11.19 -9.76 -5.68
N GLN A 229 12.43 -9.51 -6.11
CA GLN A 229 13.43 -10.56 -6.31
C GLN A 229 13.77 -11.28 -5.00
N VAL A 230 13.93 -10.53 -3.91
CA VAL A 230 14.20 -11.09 -2.57
C VAL A 230 13.05 -11.98 -2.11
N VAL A 231 11.80 -11.58 -2.31
CA VAL A 231 10.64 -12.39 -1.92
C VAL A 231 10.48 -13.63 -2.80
N GLN A 232 10.76 -13.53 -4.10
CA GLN A 232 10.81 -14.69 -4.99
C GLN A 232 11.94 -15.66 -4.63
N GLN A 233 13.07 -15.16 -4.11
CA GLN A 233 14.13 -16.02 -3.59
C GLN A 233 13.69 -16.68 -2.28
N LEU A 234 13.07 -15.92 -1.37
CA LEU A 234 12.56 -16.44 -0.10
C LEU A 234 11.61 -17.63 -0.29
N ILE A 235 10.68 -17.58 -1.25
CA ILE A 235 9.79 -18.74 -1.52
C ILE A 235 10.57 -19.96 -2.01
N ARG A 236 11.61 -19.79 -2.83
CA ARG A 236 12.47 -20.90 -3.27
C ARG A 236 13.25 -21.50 -2.11
N ASP A 237 13.73 -20.66 -1.20
CA ASP A 237 14.49 -21.09 -0.03
C ASP A 237 13.60 -21.83 0.98
N ILE A 238 12.37 -21.36 1.19
CA ILE A 238 11.37 -22.05 2.02
C ILE A 238 11.03 -23.42 1.41
N GLN A 239 10.81 -23.49 0.10
CA GLN A 239 10.57 -24.76 -0.60
C GLN A 239 11.77 -25.70 -0.51
N ALA A 240 12.99 -25.17 -0.57
CA ALA A 240 14.21 -25.96 -0.38
C ALA A 240 14.33 -26.48 1.06
N TRP A 241 14.04 -25.64 2.06
CA TRP A 241 14.04 -26.02 3.46
C TRP A 241 13.03 -27.14 3.78
N VAL A 242 11.78 -27.03 3.30
CA VAL A 242 10.76 -28.09 3.48
C VAL A 242 11.22 -29.40 2.82
N ARG A 243 11.78 -29.34 1.61
CA ARG A 243 12.33 -30.52 0.92
C ARG A 243 13.47 -31.14 1.71
N GLN A 244 14.41 -30.34 2.19
CA GLN A 244 15.56 -30.82 2.96
C GLN A 244 15.13 -31.53 4.25
N ILE A 245 14.14 -31.01 4.97
CA ILE A 245 13.58 -31.68 6.16
C ILE A 245 12.99 -33.04 5.79
N LYS A 246 12.22 -33.10 4.70
CA LYS A 246 11.64 -34.35 4.23
C LYS A 246 12.73 -35.36 3.88
N ASP A 247 13.73 -34.95 3.09
CA ASP A 247 14.85 -35.81 2.69
C ASP A 247 15.63 -36.33 3.91
N HIS A 248 15.78 -35.49 4.94
CA HIS A 248 16.39 -35.89 6.21
C HIS A 248 15.56 -36.97 6.93
N PHE A 249 14.24 -36.82 7.02
CA PHE A 249 13.38 -37.83 7.63
C PHE A 249 13.31 -39.13 6.83
N ASP A 250 13.30 -39.05 5.50
CA ASP A 250 13.33 -40.24 4.64
C ASP A 250 14.67 -40.99 4.80
N THR A 251 15.79 -40.26 4.88
CA THR A 251 17.12 -40.85 5.16
C THR A 251 17.17 -41.49 6.55
N LEU A 252 16.60 -40.83 7.57
CA LEU A 252 16.51 -41.37 8.93
C LEU A 252 15.67 -42.65 8.98
N LEU A 253 14.56 -42.70 8.24
CA LEU A 253 13.73 -43.88 8.12
C LEU A 253 14.50 -45.04 7.47
N VAL A 254 15.22 -44.80 6.37
CA VAL A 254 16.06 -45.83 5.73
C VAL A 254 17.09 -46.38 6.72
N LEU A 255 17.75 -45.52 7.50
CA LEU A 255 18.69 -45.94 8.53
C LEU A 255 18.01 -46.82 9.59
N ALA A 256 16.84 -46.39 10.10
CA ALA A 256 16.11 -47.10 11.14
C ALA A 256 15.62 -48.48 10.66
N THR A 257 15.07 -48.56 9.45
CA THR A 257 14.65 -49.83 8.83
C THR A 257 15.85 -50.76 8.62
N THR A 258 16.98 -50.23 8.15
CA THR A 258 18.20 -51.04 7.97
C THR A 258 18.70 -51.60 9.30
N LEU A 259 18.63 -50.82 10.39
CA LEU A 259 18.97 -51.32 11.73
C LEU A 259 18.02 -52.43 12.19
N ASP A 260 16.73 -52.29 11.96
CA ASP A 260 15.73 -53.33 12.27
C ASP A 260 16.00 -54.62 11.49
N ASP A 261 16.29 -54.53 10.19
CA ASP A 261 16.61 -55.67 9.33
C ASP A 261 17.88 -56.40 9.77
N VAL A 262 18.95 -55.64 10.08
CA VAL A 262 20.22 -56.20 10.54
C VAL A 262 20.02 -56.98 11.84
N TYR A 263 19.40 -56.37 12.87
CA TYR A 263 19.17 -57.07 14.12
C TYR A 263 18.14 -58.21 14.00
N GLY A 264 17.19 -58.09 13.08
CA GLY A 264 16.27 -59.17 12.70
C GLY A 264 16.99 -60.40 12.17
N ALA A 265 17.95 -60.20 11.28
CA ALA A 265 18.75 -61.27 10.67
C ALA A 265 19.62 -62.03 11.69
N PHE A 266 20.07 -61.38 12.77
CA PHE A 266 20.86 -62.01 13.84
C PHE A 266 20.00 -62.70 14.94
N GLY A 267 18.76 -63.10 14.63
CA GLY A 267 17.93 -63.93 15.50
C GLY A 267 17.17 -63.15 16.58
N GLY A 268 16.76 -61.92 16.27
CA GLY A 268 16.18 -60.85 17.11
C GLY A 268 15.06 -61.16 18.13
N VAL A 269 14.71 -62.41 18.39
CA VAL A 269 13.64 -62.83 19.31
C VAL A 269 14.09 -62.75 20.79
N ARG A 270 15.40 -62.64 21.09
CA ARG A 270 15.91 -62.68 22.48
C ARG A 270 16.62 -61.42 22.96
N VAL A 271 16.72 -60.38 22.15
CA VAL A 271 17.48 -59.17 22.51
C VAL A 271 16.52 -58.06 22.93
N ARG A 272 16.58 -57.62 24.19
CA ARG A 272 15.75 -56.51 24.72
C ARG A 272 15.90 -55.21 23.91
N SER A 273 17.04 -55.04 23.22
CA SER A 273 17.29 -53.93 22.29
C SER A 273 16.43 -53.96 21.03
N MET A 274 15.78 -55.09 20.69
CA MET A 274 14.89 -55.15 19.52
C MET A 274 13.61 -54.34 19.69
N ASN A 275 13.08 -54.22 20.92
CA ASN A 275 11.95 -53.34 21.17
C ASN A 275 12.34 -51.87 20.97
N GLN A 276 13.54 -51.51 21.42
CA GLN A 276 14.10 -50.16 21.26
C GLN A 276 14.36 -49.79 19.80
N ILE A 277 14.84 -50.73 18.98
CA ILE A 277 15.05 -50.51 17.54
C ILE A 277 13.70 -50.34 16.83
N LYS A 278 12.69 -51.15 17.17
CA LYS A 278 11.33 -51.00 16.64
C LYS A 278 10.69 -49.67 17.04
N ASP A 279 10.87 -49.22 18.28
CA ASP A 279 10.39 -47.91 18.74
C ASP A 279 11.06 -46.77 17.96
N PHE A 280 12.38 -46.87 17.70
CA PHE A 280 13.10 -45.91 16.86
C PHE A 280 12.62 -45.90 15.41
N THR A 281 12.41 -47.07 14.80
CA THR A 281 11.87 -47.21 13.43
C THR A 281 10.45 -46.67 13.33
N SER A 282 9.61 -46.89 14.34
CA SER A 282 8.26 -46.33 14.41
C SER A 282 8.28 -44.79 14.50
N LEU A 283 9.20 -44.22 15.28
CA LEU A 283 9.40 -42.76 15.36
C LEU A 283 9.86 -42.19 14.01
N ALA A 284 10.88 -42.80 13.39
CA ALA A 284 11.40 -42.35 12.09
C ALA A 284 10.32 -42.40 11.00
N SER A 285 9.46 -43.43 11.03
CA SER A 285 8.30 -43.54 10.14
C SER A 285 7.29 -42.42 10.39
N THR A 286 7.02 -42.08 11.65
CA THR A 286 6.14 -40.96 12.03
C THR A 286 6.69 -39.62 11.50
N PHE A 287 8.00 -39.40 11.59
CA PHE A 287 8.63 -38.20 11.03
C PHE A 287 8.46 -38.11 9.52
N SER A 288 8.83 -39.17 8.80
CA SER A 288 8.74 -39.20 7.34
C SER A 288 7.29 -39.02 6.86
N MET A 289 6.32 -39.74 7.43
CA MET A 289 4.94 -39.77 6.93
C MET A 289 4.04 -38.65 7.45
N LEU A 290 4.12 -38.34 8.75
CA LEU A 290 3.20 -37.41 9.40
C LEU A 290 3.80 -36.01 9.49
N MET A 291 4.98 -35.87 10.09
CA MET A 291 5.57 -34.56 10.35
C MET A 291 5.97 -33.82 9.06
N SER A 292 6.54 -34.52 8.07
CA SER A 292 6.80 -33.92 6.74
C SER A 292 5.53 -33.33 6.12
N ARG A 293 4.41 -34.05 6.22
CA ARG A 293 3.13 -33.66 5.64
C ARG A 293 2.51 -32.46 6.38
N GLU A 294 2.59 -32.46 7.71
CA GLU A 294 2.10 -31.35 8.54
C GLU A 294 2.91 -30.07 8.30
N LEU A 295 4.23 -30.19 8.12
CA LEU A 295 5.08 -29.07 7.76
C LEU A 295 4.70 -28.50 6.38
N ASP A 296 4.60 -29.35 5.35
CA ASP A 296 4.20 -28.91 4.00
C ASP A 296 2.82 -28.25 4.01
N ALA A 297 1.84 -28.83 4.72
CA ALA A 297 0.51 -28.25 4.86
C ALA A 297 0.53 -26.89 5.59
N SER A 298 1.34 -26.75 6.64
CA SER A 298 1.47 -25.50 7.40
C SER A 298 2.09 -24.39 6.54
N VAL A 299 3.17 -24.69 5.81
CA VAL A 299 3.81 -23.71 4.92
C VAL A 299 2.86 -23.31 3.78
N ARG A 300 2.16 -24.27 3.16
CA ARG A 300 1.16 -23.96 2.12
C ARG A 300 0.02 -23.10 2.65
N GLY A 301 -0.52 -23.44 3.82
CA GLY A 301 -1.69 -22.80 4.39
C GLY A 301 -1.44 -21.38 4.91
N TYR A 302 -0.25 -21.10 5.42
CA TYR A 302 0.05 -19.81 6.06
C TYR A 302 1.02 -18.92 5.28
N ILE A 303 1.93 -19.48 4.48
CA ILE A 303 3.04 -18.73 3.91
C ILE A 303 2.86 -18.47 2.42
N TYR A 304 2.65 -19.51 1.60
CA TYR A 304 2.62 -19.33 0.14
C TYR A 304 1.51 -18.39 -0.32
N GLY A 305 0.29 -18.54 0.20
CA GLY A 305 -0.81 -17.63 -0.13
C GLY A 305 -0.51 -16.17 0.22
N ARG A 306 0.15 -15.91 1.37
CA ARG A 306 0.54 -14.54 1.75
C ARG A 306 1.64 -13.96 0.86
N ILE A 307 2.60 -14.79 0.43
CA ILE A 307 3.63 -14.38 -0.52
C ILE A 307 3.01 -14.08 -1.90
N ASP A 308 2.06 -14.89 -2.36
CA ASP A 308 1.34 -14.66 -3.60
C ASP A 308 0.53 -13.34 -3.54
N ASP A 309 -0.20 -13.12 -2.45
CA ASP A 309 -0.92 -11.86 -2.19
C ASP A 309 0.04 -10.66 -2.14
N PHE A 310 1.20 -10.81 -1.51
CA PHE A 310 2.25 -9.79 -1.47
C PHE A 310 2.74 -9.44 -2.87
N LEU A 311 3.07 -10.42 -3.70
CA LEU A 311 3.55 -10.20 -5.06
C LEU A 311 2.46 -9.58 -5.95
N ALA A 312 1.20 -9.97 -5.76
CA ALA A 312 0.07 -9.43 -6.50
C ALA A 312 -0.14 -7.92 -6.28
N VAL A 313 0.25 -7.38 -5.12
CA VAL A 313 0.16 -5.94 -4.82
C VAL A 313 1.06 -5.09 -5.75
N TYR A 314 2.11 -5.67 -6.34
CA TYR A 314 3.02 -4.97 -7.25
C TYR A 314 2.49 -4.86 -8.70
N ASP A 315 1.40 -5.56 -9.07
CA ASP A 315 0.87 -5.58 -10.43
C ASP A 315 0.46 -4.18 -10.93
N ASN A 316 -0.20 -3.40 -10.08
CA ASN A 316 -0.70 -2.07 -10.44
C ASN A 316 0.46 -1.06 -10.57
N PRO A 317 1.36 -0.90 -9.58
CA PRO A 317 2.55 -0.06 -9.73
C PRO A 317 3.39 -0.42 -10.95
N THR A 318 3.60 -1.71 -11.23
CA THR A 318 4.37 -2.17 -12.41
C THR A 318 3.77 -1.64 -13.71
N GLN A 319 2.43 -1.61 -13.84
CA GLN A 319 1.77 -1.05 -15.02
C GLN A 319 2.00 0.45 -15.17
N VAL A 320 1.92 1.19 -14.06
CA VAL A 320 2.15 2.64 -14.06
C VAL A 320 3.59 2.96 -14.41
N ILE A 321 4.56 2.23 -13.84
CA ILE A 321 5.99 2.36 -14.15
C ILE A 321 6.26 2.05 -15.63
N ASN A 322 5.71 0.96 -16.16
CA ASN A 322 5.84 0.62 -17.58
C ASN A 322 5.23 1.71 -18.47
N LYS A 323 4.11 2.31 -18.07
CA LYS A 323 3.51 3.44 -18.78
C LYS A 323 4.41 4.67 -18.73
N ARG A 324 5.01 4.99 -17.58
CA ARG A 324 6.01 6.07 -17.42
C ARG A 324 7.15 5.89 -18.41
N ALA A 325 7.78 4.72 -18.43
CA ALA A 325 8.89 4.41 -19.32
C ALA A 325 8.51 4.55 -20.80
N GLN A 326 7.30 4.12 -21.19
CA GLN A 326 6.79 4.32 -22.54
C GLN A 326 6.58 5.80 -22.91
N LYS A 327 6.20 6.64 -21.93
CA LYS A 327 5.91 8.06 -22.14
C LYS A 327 7.13 8.96 -22.03
N LEU A 328 8.18 8.50 -21.36
CA LEU A 328 9.47 9.18 -21.31
C LEU A 328 10.06 9.42 -22.71
N LEU A 329 9.94 8.43 -23.60
CA LEU A 329 10.39 8.57 -24.99
C LEU A 329 9.66 9.69 -25.74
N ASP A 330 8.34 9.82 -25.51
CA ASP A 330 7.53 10.88 -26.12
C ASP A 330 7.89 12.26 -25.52
N TYR A 331 8.18 12.30 -24.21
CA TYR A 331 8.63 13.50 -23.52
C TYR A 331 9.99 14.00 -24.01
N ASP A 332 10.97 13.11 -24.16
CA ASP A 332 12.29 13.44 -24.72
C ASP A 332 12.16 13.97 -26.15
N ARG A 333 11.26 13.39 -26.96
CA ARG A 333 10.97 13.91 -28.31
C ARG A 333 10.40 15.32 -28.27
N TRP A 334 9.46 15.56 -27.37
CA TRP A 334 8.83 16.85 -27.20
C TRP A 334 9.85 17.92 -26.78
N ARG A 335 10.78 17.57 -25.88
CA ARG A 335 11.89 18.44 -25.47
C ARG A 335 12.83 18.76 -26.64
N ASP A 336 13.21 17.75 -27.43
CA ASP A 336 14.10 17.90 -28.58
C ASP A 336 13.50 18.83 -29.65
N ILE A 337 12.22 18.67 -29.98
CA ILE A 337 11.51 19.54 -30.93
C ILE A 337 11.46 20.98 -30.41
N LYS A 338 11.14 21.17 -29.12
CA LYS A 338 11.15 22.51 -28.51
C LYS A 338 12.53 23.16 -28.50
N ALA A 339 13.58 22.38 -28.24
CA ALA A 339 14.96 22.89 -28.23
C ALA A 339 15.41 23.37 -29.61
N ARG A 340 14.88 22.77 -30.69
CA ARG A 340 15.09 23.21 -32.07
C ARG A 340 14.28 24.46 -32.46
N GLY A 341 13.37 24.92 -31.59
CA GLY A 341 12.48 26.05 -31.85
C GLY A 341 11.20 25.69 -32.63
N ASP A 342 10.98 24.41 -32.90
CA ASP A 342 9.79 23.92 -33.59
C ASP A 342 8.60 23.80 -32.64
N VAL A 343 7.37 23.86 -33.19
CA VAL A 343 6.13 23.68 -32.43
C VAL A 343 5.74 22.19 -32.43
N PRO A 344 5.76 21.50 -31.28
CA PRO A 344 5.30 20.12 -31.18
C PRO A 344 3.80 20.02 -31.51
N ASP A 345 3.39 18.89 -32.09
CA ASP A 345 1.96 18.65 -32.31
C ASP A 345 1.22 18.49 -30.97
N LYS A 346 -0.09 18.73 -31.00
CA LYS A 346 -0.94 18.67 -29.79
C LYS A 346 -0.92 17.28 -29.15
N VAL A 347 -0.84 16.23 -29.97
CA VAL A 347 -0.83 14.83 -29.51
C VAL A 347 0.45 14.50 -28.73
N LEU A 348 1.60 14.94 -29.20
CA LEU A 348 2.89 14.77 -28.53
C LEU A 348 2.96 15.61 -27.25
N GLN A 349 2.42 16.83 -27.28
CA GLN A 349 2.30 17.64 -26.07
C GLN A 349 1.44 16.96 -25.01
N GLU A 350 0.26 16.44 -25.36
CA GLU A 350 -0.59 15.68 -24.43
C GLU A 350 0.12 14.42 -23.90
N SER A 351 0.96 13.78 -24.72
CA SER A 351 1.77 12.62 -24.31
C SER A 351 2.88 13.00 -23.33
N ALA A 352 3.53 14.15 -23.54
CA ALA A 352 4.54 14.71 -22.66
C ALA A 352 3.94 15.16 -21.32
N ASP A 353 2.77 15.80 -21.33
CA ASP A 353 2.02 16.17 -20.12
C ASP A 353 1.63 14.92 -19.32
N MET A 354 1.24 13.84 -20.01
CA MET A 354 0.95 12.55 -19.37
C MET A 354 2.19 11.94 -18.70
N TYR A 355 3.38 12.06 -19.29
CA TYR A 355 4.63 11.66 -18.64
C TYR A 355 4.83 12.42 -17.33
N LEU A 356 4.71 13.75 -17.35
CA LEU A 356 4.91 14.60 -16.17
C LEU A 356 3.94 14.22 -15.04
N SER A 357 2.66 14.04 -15.35
CA SER A 357 1.65 13.60 -14.37
C SER A 357 1.97 12.23 -13.77
N ILE A 358 2.35 11.24 -14.60
CA ILE A 358 2.72 9.90 -14.12
C ILE A 358 3.99 9.95 -13.26
N ASN A 359 4.99 10.72 -13.69
CA ASN A 359 6.25 10.85 -12.98
C ASN A 359 6.06 11.46 -11.59
N ALA A 360 5.31 12.56 -11.49
CA ALA A 360 5.01 13.21 -10.22
C ALA A 360 4.26 12.27 -9.27
N GLN A 361 3.26 11.53 -9.79
CA GLN A 361 2.51 10.56 -9.00
C GLN A 361 3.40 9.43 -8.45
N LEU A 362 4.28 8.88 -9.29
CA LEU A 362 5.21 7.83 -8.86
C LEU A 362 6.24 8.34 -7.86
N ALA A 363 6.71 9.58 -8.01
CA ALA A 363 7.64 10.19 -7.06
C ALA A 363 7.04 10.33 -5.65
N GLU A 364 5.73 10.63 -5.56
CA GLU A 364 5.02 10.76 -4.29
C GLU A 364 4.62 9.40 -3.68
N GLU A 365 4.07 8.48 -4.49
CA GLU A 365 3.45 7.25 -3.96
C GLU A 365 4.40 6.05 -3.88
N LEU A 366 5.41 5.94 -4.74
CA LEU A 366 6.31 4.79 -4.75
C LEU A 366 7.12 4.64 -3.44
N PRO A 367 7.64 5.71 -2.81
CA PRO A 367 8.32 5.58 -1.52
C PRO A 367 7.40 5.04 -0.42
N LEU A 368 6.17 5.55 -0.34
CA LEU A 368 5.17 5.10 0.63
C LEU A 368 4.80 3.64 0.41
N PHE A 369 4.62 3.25 -0.86
CA PHE A 369 4.38 1.87 -1.25
C PHE A 369 5.52 0.95 -0.78
N LEU A 370 6.78 1.31 -1.05
CA LEU A 370 7.95 0.51 -0.70
C LEU A 370 8.15 0.37 0.82
N ASP A 371 7.72 1.36 1.60
CA ASP A 371 7.72 1.29 3.06
C ASP A 371 6.65 0.32 3.58
N MET A 372 5.41 0.45 3.09
CA MET A 372 4.32 -0.44 3.46
C MET A 372 4.57 -1.90 3.06
N THR A 373 5.16 -2.15 1.88
CA THR A 373 5.57 -3.51 1.49
C THR A 373 6.72 -4.02 2.35
N GLY A 374 7.63 -3.16 2.79
CA GLY A 374 8.64 -3.52 3.79
C GLY A 374 8.00 -4.04 5.08
N GLN A 375 7.01 -3.31 5.61
CA GLN A 375 6.26 -3.73 6.79
C GLN A 375 5.46 -5.03 6.56
N TYR A 376 4.88 -5.21 5.37
CA TYR A 376 4.20 -6.45 5.02
C TYR A 376 5.18 -7.64 4.98
N LEU A 377 6.39 -7.46 4.45
CA LEU A 377 7.41 -8.51 4.46
C LEU A 377 7.80 -8.92 5.89
N HIS A 378 7.90 -7.97 6.83
CA HIS A 378 8.13 -8.29 8.25
C HIS A 378 7.05 -9.21 8.82
N LEU A 379 5.79 -9.02 8.45
CA LEU A 379 4.69 -9.90 8.87
C LEU A 379 4.87 -11.33 8.32
N ILE A 380 5.25 -11.47 7.05
CA ILE A 380 5.48 -12.77 6.42
C ILE A 380 6.63 -13.52 7.11
N ILE A 381 7.72 -12.81 7.43
CA ILE A 381 8.85 -13.38 8.17
C ILE A 381 8.41 -13.84 9.57
N GLY A 382 7.61 -13.05 10.27
CA GLY A 382 7.04 -13.44 11.57
C GLY A 382 6.14 -14.68 11.50
N ASP A 383 5.32 -14.80 10.46
CA ASP A 383 4.50 -15.99 10.22
C ASP A 383 5.38 -17.22 9.92
N LEU A 384 6.45 -17.08 9.14
CA LEU A 384 7.40 -18.17 8.88
C LEU A 384 8.10 -18.63 10.16
N ALA A 385 8.59 -17.70 10.99
CA ALA A 385 9.22 -18.01 12.27
C ALA A 385 8.25 -18.76 13.20
N ARG A 386 6.96 -18.40 13.19
CA ARG A 386 5.92 -19.12 13.95
C ARG A 386 5.72 -20.54 13.45
N VAL A 387 5.72 -20.76 12.12
CA VAL A 387 5.64 -22.11 11.53
C VAL A 387 6.86 -22.94 11.94
N GLN A 388 8.07 -22.38 11.84
CA GLN A 388 9.30 -23.05 12.25
C GLN A 388 9.28 -23.41 13.74
N SER A 389 8.95 -22.46 14.61
CA SER A 389 8.90 -22.66 16.05
C SER A 389 7.94 -23.80 16.43
N LYS A 390 6.70 -23.78 15.90
CA LYS A 390 5.72 -24.86 16.13
C LYS A 390 6.23 -26.22 15.66
N PHE A 391 6.82 -26.27 14.46
CA PHE A 391 7.37 -27.50 13.90
C PHE A 391 8.48 -28.08 14.77
N TYR A 392 9.48 -27.27 15.15
CA TYR A 392 10.59 -27.77 15.97
C TYR A 392 10.17 -28.12 17.39
N GLN A 393 9.21 -27.41 17.99
CA GLN A 393 8.62 -27.81 19.27
C GLN A 393 7.97 -29.19 19.19
N GLN A 394 7.23 -29.48 18.12
CA GLN A 394 6.66 -30.80 17.89
C GLN A 394 7.75 -31.85 17.68
N LEU A 395 8.79 -31.52 16.92
CA LEU A 395 9.92 -32.42 16.67
C LEU A 395 10.61 -32.83 17.97
N ILE A 396 10.88 -31.86 18.84
CA ILE A 396 11.48 -32.09 20.17
C ILE A 396 10.56 -32.97 21.03
N ARG A 397 9.25 -32.71 21.04
CA ARG A 397 8.28 -33.51 21.80
C ARG A 397 8.29 -34.97 21.38
N GLU A 398 8.30 -35.24 20.07
CA GLU A 398 8.33 -36.61 19.55
C GLU A 398 9.66 -37.32 19.86
N TRP A 399 10.81 -36.65 19.67
CA TRP A 399 12.11 -37.18 20.10
C TRP A 399 12.19 -37.45 21.61
N SER A 400 11.54 -36.60 22.41
CA SER A 400 11.50 -36.75 23.87
C SER A 400 10.77 -38.01 24.30
N LYS A 401 9.71 -38.44 23.58
CA LYS A 401 9.01 -39.70 23.88
C LYS A 401 9.97 -40.88 23.79
N LEU A 402 10.76 -40.93 22.72
CA LEU A 402 11.74 -42.00 22.50
C LEU A 402 12.85 -41.97 23.57
N THR A 403 13.43 -40.81 23.85
CA THR A 403 14.48 -40.70 24.89
C THR A 403 13.96 -41.03 26.29
N GLN A 404 12.72 -40.71 26.64
CA GLN A 404 12.10 -41.12 27.91
C GLN A 404 11.88 -42.64 28.00
N LEU A 405 11.48 -43.29 26.90
CA LEU A 405 11.40 -44.76 26.82
C LEU A 405 12.79 -45.40 27.03
N PHE A 406 13.85 -44.77 26.52
CA PHE A 406 15.24 -45.17 26.74
C PHE A 406 15.79 -44.85 28.13
N LYS A 407 15.18 -43.93 28.90
CA LYS A 407 15.59 -43.57 30.27
C LYS A 407 15.17 -44.62 31.32
N HIS A 408 14.18 -45.47 31.03
CA HIS A 408 13.64 -46.45 31.99
C HIS A 408 14.18 -47.91 32.01
N PRO A 409 15.20 -48.37 31.24
CA PRO A 409 15.73 -49.73 31.40
C PRO A 409 16.97 -49.88 32.30
N PHE A 410 17.60 -48.80 32.78
CA PHE A 410 18.90 -48.87 33.45
C PHE A 410 18.80 -48.77 34.99
N VAL A 411 18.37 -49.84 35.63
CA VAL A 411 18.78 -50.14 37.02
C VAL A 411 19.52 -51.47 37.00
N PRO A 412 20.86 -51.48 36.81
CA PRO A 412 21.65 -52.66 37.12
C PRO A 412 21.89 -52.70 38.62
N HIS A 413 21.42 -53.75 39.28
CA HIS A 413 21.99 -54.16 40.56
C HIS A 413 23.43 -54.61 40.32
N THR A 414 24.38 -53.69 40.31
CA THR A 414 25.80 -53.96 40.60
C THR A 414 26.48 -52.64 40.97
N SER A 415 27.12 -52.67 42.13
CA SER A 415 28.01 -51.64 42.66
C SER A 415 29.05 -51.21 41.63
N ASN A 416 29.28 -49.90 41.53
CA ASN A 416 30.15 -49.17 40.60
C ASN A 416 29.58 -49.00 39.18
N ASN A 417 28.70 -48.01 38.99
CA ASN A 417 28.16 -47.67 37.66
C ASN A 417 27.96 -46.16 37.49
N SER A 418 28.84 -45.51 36.73
CA SER A 418 28.50 -44.29 36.00
C SER A 418 27.52 -44.68 34.87
N SER A 419 26.25 -44.32 35.05
CA SER A 419 25.15 -44.58 34.12
C SER A 419 25.43 -44.03 32.70
N PRO A 420 25.02 -44.72 31.62
CA PRO A 420 25.03 -44.17 30.26
C PRO A 420 24.30 -42.83 30.10
N GLN A 421 23.39 -42.48 31.05
CA GLN A 421 22.72 -41.17 31.10
C GLN A 421 23.71 -40.01 31.25
N ALA A 422 24.82 -40.20 31.95
CA ALA A 422 25.80 -39.14 32.20
C ALA A 422 26.51 -38.65 30.91
N VAL A 423 26.47 -39.43 29.82
CA VAL A 423 27.19 -39.13 28.58
C VAL A 423 26.36 -38.29 27.61
N PHE A 424 25.04 -38.52 27.54
CA PHE A 424 24.19 -37.87 26.52
C PHE A 424 23.36 -36.70 27.04
N ASP A 425 23.01 -36.67 28.34
CA ASP A 425 22.26 -35.56 28.92
C ASP A 425 22.97 -34.19 28.73
N PRO A 426 24.32 -34.07 28.86
CA PRO A 426 25.01 -32.81 28.60
C PRO A 426 24.90 -32.36 27.13
N ILE A 427 24.95 -33.31 26.18
CA ILE A 427 24.89 -33.02 24.74
C ILE A 427 23.48 -32.57 24.34
N VAL A 428 22.46 -33.27 24.84
CA VAL A 428 21.05 -32.93 24.59
C VAL A 428 20.70 -31.58 25.24
N MET A 429 21.15 -31.33 26.46
CA MET A 429 20.96 -30.04 27.13
C MET A 429 21.68 -28.91 26.40
N GLU A 430 22.90 -29.12 25.92
CA GLU A 430 23.64 -28.09 25.19
C GLU A 430 22.98 -27.79 23.84
N TYR A 431 22.49 -28.80 23.13
CA TYR A 431 21.72 -28.60 21.90
C TYR A 431 20.42 -27.83 22.16
N HIS A 432 19.64 -28.19 23.19
CA HIS A 432 18.43 -27.44 23.57
C HIS A 432 18.76 -26.01 23.98
N ARG A 433 19.82 -25.79 24.77
CA ARG A 433 20.25 -24.46 25.19
C ARG A 433 20.65 -23.58 24.00
N HIS A 434 21.35 -24.15 23.02
CA HIS A 434 21.69 -23.42 21.79
C HIS A 434 20.47 -23.14 20.93
N PHE A 435 19.55 -24.11 20.83
CA PHE A 435 18.33 -23.97 20.06
C PHE A 435 17.41 -22.90 20.68
N ASP A 436 17.10 -23.00 21.97
CA ASP A 436 16.29 -22.04 22.71
C ASP A 436 16.94 -20.65 22.67
N ARG A 437 18.26 -20.54 22.85
CA ARG A 437 18.96 -19.24 22.73
C ARG A 437 18.84 -18.65 21.32
N TYR A 438 18.96 -19.45 20.26
CA TYR A 438 18.84 -18.95 18.89
C TYR A 438 17.41 -18.58 18.53
N VAL A 439 16.44 -19.42 18.91
CA VAL A 439 15.03 -19.21 18.65
C VAL A 439 14.50 -18.04 19.48
N ASP A 440 14.86 -17.94 20.76
CA ASP A 440 14.44 -16.82 21.61
C ASP A 440 15.05 -15.50 21.17
N LEU A 441 16.32 -15.47 20.70
CA LEU A 441 16.92 -14.28 20.10
C LEU A 441 16.21 -13.88 18.79
N LEU A 442 15.92 -14.85 17.92
CA LEU A 442 15.18 -14.62 16.68
C LEU A 442 13.74 -14.16 16.96
N VAL A 443 13.10 -14.71 17.98
CA VAL A 443 11.73 -14.35 18.39
C VAL A 443 11.71 -12.99 19.10
N SER A 444 12.72 -12.67 19.91
CA SER A 444 12.81 -11.38 20.62
C SER A 444 13.06 -10.21 19.68
N ASP A 445 13.78 -10.44 18.58
CA ASP A 445 14.04 -9.43 17.54
C ASP A 445 12.84 -9.23 16.58
N ILE A 446 11.87 -10.15 16.58
CA ILE A 446 10.60 -10.00 15.87
C ILE A 446 9.62 -9.24 16.77
N THR A 447 9.58 -7.91 16.60
CA THR A 447 8.82 -6.96 17.44
C THR A 447 7.32 -7.30 17.59
N ILE A 448 6.74 -8.06 16.65
CA ILE A 448 5.33 -8.47 16.63
C ILE A 448 5.04 -9.67 17.54
N LEU A 449 6.04 -10.44 17.95
CA LEU A 449 5.89 -11.56 18.87
C LEU A 449 6.08 -11.15 20.34
N GLN A 450 6.50 -9.91 20.60
CA GLN A 450 6.53 -9.38 21.95
C GLN A 450 5.09 -9.08 22.40
N PRO A 451 4.67 -9.54 23.60
CA PRO A 451 3.36 -9.18 24.12
C PRO A 451 3.28 -7.66 24.23
N VAL A 452 2.21 -7.07 23.67
CA VAL A 452 1.89 -5.65 23.88
C VAL A 452 1.76 -5.47 25.38
N HIS A 453 2.76 -4.87 26.02
CA HIS A 453 2.61 -4.42 27.39
C HIS A 453 1.50 -3.39 27.38
N SER A 454 0.33 -3.77 27.89
CA SER A 454 -0.73 -2.82 28.19
C SER A 454 -0.16 -1.82 29.19
N GLU A 455 0.16 -0.62 28.72
CA GLU A 455 0.34 0.56 29.55
C GLU A 455 -0.97 0.78 30.32
N SER A 456 -1.05 0.16 31.50
CA SER A 456 -1.94 0.60 32.55
C SER A 456 -1.34 1.86 33.12
N ALA A 457 -1.83 2.99 32.65
CA ALA A 457 -1.59 4.28 33.26
C ALA A 457 -2.11 4.25 34.71
N SER A 458 -1.22 3.99 35.67
CA SER A 458 -1.44 4.36 37.07
C SER A 458 -1.16 5.85 37.20
N LEU A 459 -2.21 6.65 36.99
CA LEU A 459 -2.34 7.93 37.67
C LEU A 459 -2.50 7.62 39.15
N ASP A 460 -1.47 7.87 39.94
CA ASP A 460 -1.67 8.16 41.35
C ASP A 460 -0.84 9.39 41.74
N ASP A 461 -1.59 10.32 42.31
CA ASP A 461 -1.17 11.51 43.00
C ASP A 461 0.03 11.27 43.94
N THR A 462 0.93 12.24 44.01
CA THR A 462 1.25 12.83 45.32
C THR A 462 1.89 14.21 45.14
N SER A 463 1.16 15.17 45.67
CA SER A 463 1.60 16.47 46.15
C SER A 463 2.94 16.44 46.90
N SER A 464 3.85 17.34 46.54
CA SER A 464 4.57 18.26 47.43
C SER A 464 5.34 19.29 46.60
#